data_AF-A0A9Q3D1F9-F1
#
_entry.id   AF-A0A9Q3D1F9-F1
#
_cell.length_a   1.000
_cell.length_b   1.000
_cell.length_c   1.000
_cell.angle_alpha   90.00
_cell.angle_beta   90.00
_cell.angle_gamma   90.00
#
_symmetry.space_group_name_H-M   'P 1'
#
loop_
_entity.id
_entity.type
_entity.pdbx_description
1 polymer ?
#
loop_
_entity_poly.entity_id
_entity_poly.type
_entity_poly.pdbx_seq_one_letter_code
_entity_poly.pdbx_strand_id
1 'polypeptide(L)'
;MDHQLPAAKYKSVLKKVRPFNEPMPQDLNPPLERLALSRDPYETPLSPNPPIFQETFKVTHERQQAVNFGRPGWLSNEEINLLKNFIT
;
A
#
# COMPACT_ATOMS: atom_id res chain seq x y z
N MET A 1 -15.33 -40.78 44.08
CA MET A 1 -14.98 -39.50 44.72
C MET A 1 -15.37 -38.41 43.74
N ASP A 2 -16.62 -37.95 43.84
CA ASP A 2 -17.16 -36.97 42.89
C ASP A 2 -16.68 -35.58 43.29
N HIS A 3 -15.90 -34.94 42.42
CA HIS A 3 -15.46 -33.57 42.61
C HIS A 3 -16.61 -32.62 42.32
N GLN A 4 -17.31 -32.20 43.37
CA GLN A 4 -18.29 -31.11 43.29
C GLN A 4 -17.54 -29.80 42.98
N LEU A 5 -17.59 -29.36 41.73
CA LEU A 5 -17.12 -28.02 41.36
C LEU A 5 -17.98 -26.97 42.10
N PRO A 6 -17.38 -26.00 42.81
CA PRO A 6 -18.15 -24.97 43.49
C PRO A 6 -18.88 -24.13 42.44
N ALA A 7 -20.21 -24.20 42.44
CA ALA A 7 -21.05 -23.36 41.59
C ALA A 7 -20.67 -21.89 41.81
N ALA A 8 -20.19 -21.23 40.74
CA ALA A 8 -19.83 -19.82 40.79
C ALA A 8 -21.07 -19.00 41.18
N LYS A 9 -21.11 -18.50 42.43
CA LYS A 9 -22.22 -17.65 42.91
C LYS A 9 -22.32 -16.42 41.99
N TYR A 10 -23.46 -16.29 41.31
CA TYR A 10 -23.75 -15.16 40.45
C TYR A 10 -23.65 -13.85 41.26
N LYS A 11 -22.76 -12.93 40.87
CA LYS A 11 -22.68 -11.60 41.49
C LYS A 11 -23.91 -10.78 41.13
N SER A 12 -24.48 -10.05 42.09
CA SER A 12 -25.60 -9.14 41.84
C SER A 12 -25.25 -8.06 40.82
N VAL A 13 -26.23 -7.63 40.04
CA VAL A 13 -26.06 -6.60 38.99
C VAL A 13 -25.47 -5.32 39.57
N LEU A 14 -25.90 -4.91 40.77
CA LEU A 14 -25.36 -3.75 41.49
C LEU A 14 -23.85 -3.86 41.80
N LYS A 15 -23.31 -5.07 42.02
CA LYS A 15 -21.86 -5.28 42.19
C LYS A 15 -21.11 -5.28 40.87
N LYS A 16 -21.76 -5.67 39.77
CA LYS A 16 -21.18 -5.70 38.42
C LYS A 16 -21.14 -4.30 37.80
N VAL A 17 -22.19 -3.52 38.00
CA VAL A 17 -22.41 -2.19 37.42
C VAL A 17 -22.26 -1.15 38.53
N ARG A 18 -21.10 -1.12 39.20
CA ARG A 18 -20.78 0.04 40.05
C ARG A 18 -20.30 1.15 39.13
N PRO A 19 -21.06 2.24 38.93
CA PRO A 19 -20.54 3.40 38.23
C PRO A 19 -19.45 4.00 39.13
N PHE A 20 -18.20 3.72 38.77
CA PHE A 20 -17.08 4.44 39.34
C PHE A 20 -16.92 5.70 38.50
N ASN A 21 -17.13 6.87 39.11
CA ASN A 21 -16.95 8.16 38.42
C ASN A 21 -15.45 8.48 38.33
N GLU A 22 -14.72 7.61 37.65
CA GLU A 22 -13.32 7.83 37.32
C GLU A 22 -13.25 8.40 35.90
N PRO A 23 -12.43 9.45 35.67
CA PRO A 23 -12.19 9.92 34.31
C PRO A 23 -11.58 8.78 33.50
N MET A 24 -11.99 8.65 32.23
CA MET A 24 -11.38 7.67 31.35
C MET A 24 -9.86 7.87 31.33
N PRO A 25 -9.06 6.84 31.65
CA PRO A 25 -7.61 6.94 31.58
C PRO A 25 -7.20 7.38 30.18
N GLN A 26 -6.48 8.49 30.07
CA GLN A 26 -6.04 9.01 28.76
C GLN A 26 -5.04 8.06 28.07
N ASP A 27 -4.34 7.24 28.86
CA ASP A 27 -3.42 6.22 28.38
C ASP A 27 -4.11 4.92 27.92
N LEU A 28 -5.45 4.83 28.02
CA LEU A 28 -6.19 3.64 27.57
C LEU A 28 -6.09 3.44 26.05
N ASN A 29 -5.96 4.54 25.30
CA ASN A 29 -5.87 4.52 23.85
C ASN A 29 -4.79 5.51 23.39
N PRO A 30 -3.49 5.14 23.51
CA PRO A 30 -2.43 5.99 23.01
C PRO A 30 -2.62 6.27 21.51
N PRO A 31 -2.17 7.42 21.01
CA PRO A 31 -2.19 7.69 19.57
C PRO A 31 -1.49 6.57 18.81
N LEU A 32 -2.04 6.18 17.66
CA LEU A 32 -1.41 5.18 16.80
C LEU A 32 -0.03 5.69 16.35
N GLU A 33 1.01 4.93 16.69
CA GLU A 33 2.36 5.20 16.20
C GLU A 33 2.45 4.85 14.72
N ARG A 34 3.20 5.66 13.95
CA ARG A 34 3.52 5.31 12.57
C ARG A 34 4.51 4.15 12.58
N LEU A 35 4.15 3.06 11.91
CA LEU A 35 5.09 1.97 11.65
C LEU A 35 6.28 2.48 10.83
N ALA A 36 7.46 1.94 11.11
CA ALA A 36 8.62 2.17 10.26
C ALA A 36 8.34 1.66 8.84
N LEU A 37 8.53 2.52 7.85
CA LEU A 37 8.39 2.13 6.45
C LEU A 37 9.55 1.20 6.08
N SER A 38 9.25 0.09 5.40
CA SER A 38 10.28 -0.84 4.93
C SER A 38 11.15 -0.27 3.81
N ARG A 39 10.66 0.78 3.15
CA ARG A 39 11.30 1.49 2.04
C ARG A 39 11.19 2.99 2.25
N ASP A 40 12.16 3.73 1.74
CA ASP A 40 12.09 5.18 1.72
C ASP A 40 10.96 5.62 0.76
N PRO A 41 9.94 6.36 1.23
CA PRO A 41 8.85 6.84 0.37
C PRO A 41 9.31 7.87 -0.67
N TYR A 42 10.49 8.46 -0.52
CA TYR A 42 11.06 9.44 -1.45
C TYR A 42 12.02 8.81 -2.46
N GLU A 43 12.41 7.56 -2.26
CA GLU A 43 13.24 6.82 -3.21
C GLU A 43 12.34 6.21 -4.30
N THR A 44 12.08 7.00 -5.34
CA THR A 44 11.31 6.51 -6.49
C THR A 44 12.17 5.60 -7.35
N PRO A 45 11.75 4.33 -7.61
CA PRO A 45 12.46 3.44 -8.54
C PRO A 45 12.31 3.85 -10.01
N LEU A 46 11.57 4.92 -10.28
CA LEU A 46 11.28 5.42 -11.62
C LEU A 46 12.32 6.48 -11.97
N SER A 47 13.08 6.23 -13.04
CA SER A 47 13.88 7.28 -13.67
C SER A 47 12.94 8.36 -14.22
N PRO A 48 13.21 9.65 -13.99
CA PRO A 48 12.38 10.73 -14.53
C PRO A 48 12.32 10.68 -16.06
N ASN A 49 13.38 10.18 -16.71
CA ASN A 49 13.42 9.98 -18.14
C ASN A 49 13.27 8.50 -18.47
N PRO A 50 12.33 8.12 -19.35
CA PRO A 50 12.20 6.74 -19.77
C PRO A 50 13.47 6.29 -20.50
N PRO A 51 13.93 5.05 -20.27
CA PRO A 51 15.10 4.52 -20.94
C PRO A 51 14.86 4.44 -22.45
N ILE A 52 15.95 4.49 -23.22
CA ILE A 52 15.90 4.25 -24.66
C ILE A 52 15.36 2.84 -24.89
N PHE A 53 14.47 2.71 -25.88
CA PHE A 53 13.90 1.42 -26.25
C PHE A 53 14.99 0.38 -26.55
N GLN A 54 14.83 -0.80 -25.99
CA GLN A 54 15.63 -1.98 -26.29
C GLN A 54 14.73 -3.07 -26.87
N GLU A 55 15.19 -3.73 -27.92
CA GLU A 55 14.42 -4.81 -28.54
C GLU A 55 14.12 -5.91 -27.53
N THR A 56 12.89 -6.43 -27.60
CA THR A 56 12.44 -7.57 -26.80
C THR A 56 12.03 -8.71 -27.71
N PHE A 57 11.82 -9.90 -27.15
CA PHE A 57 11.32 -11.06 -27.90
C PHE A 57 9.99 -10.77 -28.63
N LYS A 58 9.15 -9.87 -28.10
CA LYS A 58 7.83 -9.54 -28.67
C LYS A 58 7.86 -8.33 -29.62
N VAL A 59 8.72 -7.36 -29.35
CA VAL A 59 8.82 -6.10 -30.10
C VAL A 59 10.23 -5.95 -30.66
N THR A 60 10.35 -6.23 -31.96
CA THR A 60 11.57 -6.01 -32.76
C THR A 60 11.58 -4.60 -33.36
N HIS A 61 12.74 -4.14 -33.82
CA HIS A 61 12.88 -2.85 -34.52
C HIS A 61 11.96 -2.75 -35.75
N GLU A 62 11.77 -3.84 -36.49
CA GLU A 62 10.87 -3.87 -37.65
C GLU A 62 9.42 -3.60 -37.26
N ARG A 63 8.94 -4.22 -36.17
CA ARG A 63 7.58 -3.98 -35.64
C ARG A 63 7.44 -2.57 -35.10
N GLN A 64 8.49 -2.03 -34.48
CA GLN A 64 8.50 -0.66 -33.98
C GLN A 64 8.39 0.36 -35.13
N GLN A 65 9.06 0.12 -36.26
CA GLN A 65 9.01 1.02 -37.43
C GLN A 65 7.62 1.07 -38.08
N ALA A 66 6.83 -0.01 -37.95
CA ALA A 66 5.46 -0.03 -38.45
C ALA A 66 4.49 0.83 -37.61
N VAL A 67 4.88 1.24 -36.39
CA VAL A 67 4.04 2.07 -35.52
C VAL A 67 4.14 3.53 -35.94
N ASN A 68 3.00 4.12 -36.28
CA ASN A 68 2.91 5.55 -36.60
C ASN A 68 2.67 6.37 -35.33
N PHE A 69 3.65 7.20 -34.96
CA PHE A 69 3.58 8.09 -33.79
C PHE A 69 3.00 9.48 -34.10
N GLY A 70 2.43 9.66 -35.29
CA GLY A 70 1.85 10.93 -35.75
C GLY A 70 2.85 11.80 -36.50
N ARG A 71 2.55 13.10 -36.58
CA ARG A 71 3.37 14.07 -37.31
C ARG A 71 4.68 14.40 -36.55
N PRO A 72 5.74 14.87 -37.23
CA PRO A 72 6.95 15.34 -36.55
C PRO A 72 6.60 16.44 -35.55
N GLY A 73 7.09 16.33 -34.31
CA GLY A 73 6.80 17.29 -33.23
C GLY A 73 5.45 17.08 -32.51
N TRP A 74 4.66 16.06 -32.89
CA TRP A 74 3.44 15.68 -32.17
C TRP A 74 3.71 15.12 -30.77
N LEU A 75 4.84 14.41 -30.63
CA LEU A 75 5.32 13.87 -29.36
C LEU A 75 6.77 14.30 -29.13
N SER A 76 7.11 14.51 -27.87
CA SER A 76 8.50 14.69 -27.45
C SER A 76 9.29 13.39 -27.59
N ASN A 77 10.61 13.48 -27.64
CA ASN A 77 11.47 12.30 -27.70
C ASN A 77 11.27 11.38 -26.47
N GLU A 78 10.96 11.96 -25.32
CA GLU A 78 10.70 11.25 -24.07
C GLU A 78 9.36 10.50 -24.14
N GLU A 79 8.31 11.14 -24.66
CA GLU A 79 7.01 10.51 -24.86
C GLU A 79 7.08 9.36 -25.86
N ILE A 80 7.84 9.54 -26.95
CA ILE A 80 8.09 8.48 -27.93
C ILE A 80 8.81 7.30 -27.26
N ASN A 81 9.84 7.55 -26.46
CA ASN A 81 10.56 6.50 -25.75
C ASN A 81 9.69 5.79 -24.71
N LEU A 82 8.81 6.53 -24.01
CA LEU A 82 7.82 5.96 -23.11
C LEU A 82 6.89 5.00 -23.85
N LEU A 83 6.25 5.46 -24.92
CA LEU A 83 5.31 4.64 -25.70
C LEU A 83 5.99 3.40 -26.29
N LYS A 84 7.22 3.54 -26.79
CA LYS A 84 8.01 2.41 -27.27
C LYS A 84 8.24 1.32 -26.20
N ASN A 85 8.39 1.71 -24.94
CA ASN A 85 8.57 0.77 -23.83
C ASN A 85 7.25 0.14 -23.34
N PHE A 86 6.11 0.82 -23.48
CA PHE A 86 4.81 0.35 -22.98
C PHE A 86 3.99 -0.47 -23.99
N ILE A 87 4.22 -0.33 -25.30
CA ILE A 87 3.47 -1.03 -26.37
C ILE A 87 3.87 -2.53 -26.49
N THR A 88 4.58 -3.10 -25.50
CA THR A 88 4.98 -4.54 -25.40
C THR A 88 3.87 -5.57 -25.56
#